data_AF-A0A2B7ZW14-F1
#
_entry.id   AF-A0A2B7ZW14-F1
#
_cell.length_a   1.000
_cell.length_b   1.000
_cell.length_c   1.000
_cell.angle_alpha   90.00
_cell.angle_beta   90.00
_cell.angle_gamma   90.00
#
_symmetry.space_group_name_H-M   'P 1'
#
loop_
_entity.id
_entity.type
_entity.pdbx_description
1 polymer ?
#
loop_
_entity_poly.entity_id
_entity_poly.type
_entity_poly.pdbx_seq_one_letter_code
_entity_poly.pdbx_strand_id
1 'polypeptide(L)'
;MTGVATGKTIGTVTIKAAAAVAGGTDVSNQTTLTVKSHEASIAITLGEENFSVATPAAGYYTSVANAPRTVISDITKVKVNVTPAAHASVKIGSRVFISGYPLDFTSPVTFTVTAQDGTAKNYTLAIAAYDATANPYGIYTVKHLIDMAGNDVNNRGARLSFLLKNNIDLPDRTAAEAAAITGMSDYAAAGWKPLAHNLYGYGFRGTFDGGNFSINNFYINRETTDEIGLFAKLETEGTIKNLGINGASGTAVTGKQGGFFVFYCQGTIDKCYAAGNISVDYSGGGLVAYLESGGVISNSYATGNISGSSASSNIGGLAGRVNEGAINNSYATGNIVVSYSSAAPSVAAGGLAGRVNKGTISNSYATGNVSVPLSSSAGGLAGSSNSANVTYTNCYRNSDAAIKNNNVDVAPNDASIAGIVAKTKDYMQTDAFKADLNGPAGTIWGREDSRNDKLPYIAGVGR
;
A
#
# COMPACT_ATOMS: atom_id res chain seq x y z
N MET A 1 -55.81 -45.82 -7.53
CA MET A 1 -54.60 -45.50 -8.31
C MET A 1 -53.55 -44.99 -7.35
N THR A 2 -52.35 -45.58 -7.33
CA THR A 2 -51.15 -44.97 -6.74
C THR A 2 -50.39 -44.28 -7.87
N GLY A 3 -50.03 -43.02 -7.69
CA GLY A 3 -49.23 -42.25 -8.65
C GLY A 3 -47.94 -41.78 -7.99
N VAL A 4 -46.82 -41.84 -8.70
CA VAL A 4 -45.53 -41.30 -8.25
C VAL A 4 -45.29 -39.99 -9.00
N ALA A 5 -45.20 -38.88 -8.28
CA ALA A 5 -44.75 -37.62 -8.85
C ALA A 5 -43.22 -37.60 -8.85
N THR A 6 -42.61 -37.54 -10.04
CA THR A 6 -41.15 -37.47 -10.20
C THR A 6 -40.76 -36.08 -10.72
N GLY A 7 -39.96 -35.35 -9.94
CA GLY A 7 -39.44 -34.02 -10.32
C GLY A 7 -38.68 -33.37 -9.16
N LYS A 8 -37.58 -32.66 -9.46
CA LYS A 8 -36.68 -32.04 -8.47
C LYS A 8 -37.01 -30.57 -8.13
N THR A 9 -38.01 -29.98 -8.78
CA THR A 9 -38.24 -28.54 -8.67
C THR A 9 -38.94 -28.19 -7.36
N ILE A 10 -38.34 -27.29 -6.57
CA ILE A 10 -38.93 -26.75 -5.34
C ILE A 10 -40.28 -26.09 -5.67
N GLY A 11 -41.27 -26.31 -4.82
CA GLY A 11 -42.58 -25.69 -4.97
C GLY A 11 -43.72 -26.65 -4.65
N THR A 12 -44.92 -26.19 -4.99
CA THR A 12 -46.16 -26.92 -4.72
C THR A 12 -46.79 -27.34 -6.03
N VAL A 13 -47.03 -28.64 -6.21
CA VAL A 13 -47.75 -29.20 -7.35
C VAL A 13 -49.06 -29.82 -6.89
N THR A 14 -50.13 -29.47 -7.58
CA THR A 14 -51.45 -30.07 -7.39
C THR A 14 -51.56 -31.30 -8.29
N ILE A 15 -51.82 -32.47 -7.70
CA ILE A 15 -52.05 -33.72 -8.41
C ILE A 15 -53.57 -33.98 -8.39
N LYS A 16 -54.19 -33.98 -9.58
CA LYS A 16 -55.60 -34.35 -9.76
C LYS A 16 -55.68 -35.73 -10.40
N ALA A 17 -56.43 -36.63 -9.77
CA ALA A 17 -56.79 -37.93 -10.33
C ALA A 17 -58.30 -37.93 -10.60
N ALA A 18 -58.71 -38.22 -11.83
CA ALA A 18 -60.11 -38.35 -12.21
C ALA A 18 -60.35 -39.72 -12.84
N ALA A 19 -61.47 -40.34 -12.51
CA ALA A 19 -61.95 -41.58 -13.10
C ALA A 19 -63.32 -41.34 -13.74
N ALA A 20 -63.43 -41.65 -15.03
CA ALA A 20 -64.69 -41.56 -15.75
C ALA A 20 -65.55 -42.79 -15.48
N VAL A 21 -66.83 -42.61 -15.14
CA VAL A 21 -67.75 -43.71 -14.83
C VAL A 21 -68.79 -43.81 -15.93
N ALA A 22 -68.77 -44.89 -16.71
CA ALA A 22 -69.70 -45.09 -17.82
C ALA A 22 -71.16 -45.17 -17.31
N GLY A 23 -71.99 -44.20 -17.71
CA GLY A 23 -73.39 -44.09 -17.28
C GLY A 23 -73.60 -43.47 -15.89
N GLY A 24 -72.56 -42.90 -15.28
CA GLY A 24 -72.61 -42.24 -13.96
C GLY A 24 -71.89 -40.89 -13.93
N THR A 25 -71.72 -40.33 -12.72
CA THR A 25 -70.97 -39.08 -12.50
C THR A 25 -69.48 -39.38 -12.33
N ASP A 26 -68.63 -38.68 -13.08
CA ASP A 26 -67.17 -38.78 -12.92
C ASP A 26 -66.73 -38.43 -11.50
N VAL A 27 -65.74 -39.17 -10.99
CA VAL A 27 -65.18 -38.96 -9.65
C VAL A 27 -63.78 -38.39 -9.80
N SER A 28 -63.51 -37.25 -9.15
CA SER A 28 -62.16 -36.70 -9.08
C SER A 28 -61.71 -36.47 -7.64
N ASN A 29 -60.43 -36.71 -7.40
CA ASN A 29 -59.74 -36.40 -6.15
C ASN A 29 -58.50 -35.57 -6.44
N GLN A 30 -58.20 -34.64 -5.54
CA GLN A 30 -57.04 -33.77 -5.63
C GLN A 30 -56.18 -33.94 -4.38
N THR A 31 -54.87 -33.97 -4.56
CA THR A 31 -53.88 -33.83 -3.49
C THR A 31 -52.80 -32.84 -3.87
N THR A 32 -52.04 -32.37 -2.90
CA THR A 32 -50.99 -31.38 -3.08
C THR A 32 -49.68 -31.97 -2.61
N LEU A 33 -48.66 -31.93 -3.46
CA LEU A 33 -47.29 -32.29 -3.11
C LEU A 33 -46.45 -31.02 -3.00
N THR A 34 -45.73 -30.85 -1.89
CA THR A 34 -44.79 -29.75 -1.70
C THR A 34 -43.37 -30.30 -1.60
N VAL A 35 -42.51 -29.88 -2.52
CA VAL A 35 -41.07 -30.13 -2.47
C VAL A 35 -40.41 -28.91 -1.82
N LYS A 36 -39.82 -29.12 -0.63
CA LYS A 36 -39.16 -28.06 0.14
C LYS A 36 -37.66 -28.08 -0.08
N SER A 37 -37.02 -26.91 -0.01
CA SER A 37 -35.56 -26.81 0.01
C SER A 37 -34.97 -27.38 1.30
N HIS A 38 -33.87 -28.12 1.17
CA HIS A 38 -32.99 -28.58 2.26
C HIS A 38 -31.75 -27.68 2.44
N GLU A 39 -31.57 -26.68 1.57
CA GLU A 39 -30.39 -25.83 1.55
C GLU A 39 -30.43 -24.81 2.69
N ALA A 40 -29.48 -24.95 3.63
CA ALA A 40 -29.33 -24.10 4.80
C ALA A 40 -27.98 -23.35 4.78
N SER A 41 -27.51 -22.90 3.62
CA SER A 41 -26.27 -22.11 3.48
C SER A 41 -26.50 -20.61 3.71
N ILE A 42 -25.42 -19.89 3.98
CA ILE A 42 -25.41 -18.44 4.20
C ILE A 42 -24.14 -17.80 3.64
N ALA A 43 -24.25 -16.62 3.05
CA ALA A 43 -23.12 -15.72 2.83
C ALA A 43 -23.19 -14.57 3.84
N ILE A 44 -22.03 -14.17 4.37
CA ILE A 44 -21.93 -13.11 5.37
C ILE A 44 -20.94 -12.05 4.85
N THR A 45 -21.30 -10.78 4.99
CA THR A 45 -20.39 -9.66 4.78
C THR A 45 -20.49 -8.68 5.95
N LEU A 46 -19.43 -7.90 6.16
CA LEU A 46 -19.32 -6.98 7.28
C LEU A 46 -19.14 -5.54 6.81
N GLY A 47 -19.60 -4.58 7.62
CA GLY A 47 -19.43 -3.16 7.37
C GLY A 47 -20.37 -2.61 6.29
N GLU A 48 -20.18 -1.33 5.98
CA GLU A 48 -20.92 -0.63 4.91
C GLU A 48 -20.39 -1.02 3.52
N GLU A 49 -19.11 -1.37 3.46
CA GLU A 49 -18.39 -1.80 2.26
C GLU A 49 -18.67 -3.25 1.85
N ASN A 50 -19.52 -3.98 2.58
CA ASN A 50 -19.78 -5.41 2.36
C ASN A 50 -18.50 -6.26 2.30
N PHE A 51 -17.57 -6.01 3.22
CA PHE A 51 -16.34 -6.78 3.34
C PHE A 51 -16.66 -8.27 3.46
N SER A 52 -16.23 -9.03 2.46
CA SER A 52 -16.52 -10.46 2.38
C SER A 52 -15.72 -11.22 3.42
N VAL A 53 -16.40 -12.08 4.17
CA VAL A 53 -15.74 -13.02 5.11
C VAL A 53 -15.94 -14.44 4.62
N ALA A 54 -14.94 -15.29 4.83
CA ALA A 54 -15.07 -16.70 4.51
C ALA A 54 -16.22 -17.31 5.34
N THR A 55 -17.25 -17.83 4.69
CA THR A 55 -18.33 -18.51 5.42
C THR A 55 -17.76 -19.77 6.09
N PRO A 56 -17.96 -19.96 7.41
CA PRO A 56 -17.52 -21.19 8.07
C PRO A 56 -18.27 -22.41 7.53
N ALA A 57 -17.63 -23.58 7.57
CA ALA A 57 -18.35 -24.83 7.34
C ALA A 57 -19.46 -24.99 8.40
N ALA A 58 -20.56 -25.65 8.06
CA ALA A 58 -21.67 -25.84 8.99
C ALA A 58 -21.22 -26.59 10.25
N GLY A 59 -21.54 -26.03 11.42
CA GLY A 59 -21.10 -26.54 12.73
C GLY A 59 -19.69 -26.12 13.14
N TYR A 60 -18.97 -25.39 12.29
CA TYR A 60 -17.63 -24.88 12.57
C TYR A 60 -17.64 -23.36 12.78
N TYR A 61 -16.51 -22.90 13.30
CA TYR A 61 -16.22 -21.51 13.60
C TYR A 61 -15.17 -20.95 12.64
N THR A 62 -15.28 -19.67 12.27
CA THR A 62 -14.22 -18.92 11.59
C THR A 62 -13.90 -17.63 12.34
N SER A 63 -12.61 -17.28 12.37
CA SER A 63 -12.11 -16.03 12.95
C SER A 63 -11.61 -15.11 11.86
N VAL A 64 -12.17 -13.90 11.79
CA VAL A 64 -11.69 -12.87 10.87
C VAL A 64 -10.44 -12.23 11.47
N ALA A 65 -9.28 -12.64 10.99
CA ALA A 65 -8.00 -11.97 11.25
C ALA A 65 -7.82 -10.78 10.29
N ASN A 66 -7.02 -9.81 10.70
CA ASN A 66 -6.72 -8.57 10.01
C ASN A 66 -7.98 -7.89 9.47
N ALA A 67 -9.06 -7.83 10.27
CA ALA A 67 -10.27 -7.15 9.84
C ALA A 67 -9.96 -5.67 9.53
N PRO A 68 -10.55 -5.08 8.48
CA PRO A 68 -10.31 -3.68 8.15
C PRO A 68 -10.84 -2.74 9.24
N ARG A 69 -10.11 -1.66 9.52
CA ARG A 69 -10.48 -0.66 10.55
C ARG A 69 -11.84 0.01 10.29
N THR A 70 -12.24 0.10 9.02
CA THR A 70 -13.52 0.63 8.54
C THR A 70 -14.69 -0.27 8.93
N VAL A 71 -14.49 -1.58 8.85
CA VAL A 71 -15.46 -2.60 9.25
C VAL A 71 -15.62 -2.64 10.78
N ILE A 72 -14.50 -2.67 11.50
CA ILE A 72 -14.48 -2.93 12.95
C ILE A 72 -14.16 -1.68 13.76
N SER A 73 -14.70 -0.55 13.30
CA SER A 73 -14.46 0.74 13.94
C SER A 73 -15.00 0.83 15.37
N ASP A 74 -16.09 0.11 15.60
CA ASP A 74 -16.63 -0.22 16.91
C ASP A 74 -16.98 -1.71 16.88
N ILE A 75 -16.16 -2.53 17.55
CA ILE A 75 -16.36 -3.99 17.59
C ILE A 75 -17.70 -4.40 18.21
N THR A 76 -18.34 -3.51 18.97
CA THR A 76 -19.64 -3.75 19.61
C THR A 76 -20.83 -3.46 18.68
N LYS A 77 -20.58 -2.84 17.51
CA LYS A 77 -21.62 -2.39 16.57
C LYS A 77 -21.24 -2.65 15.11
N VAL A 78 -20.67 -3.81 14.82
CA VAL A 78 -20.28 -4.17 13.45
C VAL A 78 -21.54 -4.48 12.64
N LYS A 79 -21.77 -3.72 11.56
CA LYS A 79 -22.86 -4.00 10.62
C LYS A 79 -22.64 -5.35 9.95
N VAL A 80 -23.66 -6.21 9.97
CA VAL A 80 -23.59 -7.53 9.34
C VAL A 80 -24.68 -7.70 8.29
N ASN A 81 -24.28 -7.99 7.06
CA ASN A 81 -25.21 -8.34 6.00
C ASN A 81 -25.16 -9.85 5.77
N VAL A 82 -26.34 -10.45 5.56
CA VAL A 82 -26.46 -11.89 5.35
C VAL A 82 -27.30 -12.17 4.11
N THR A 83 -26.90 -13.18 3.35
CA THR A 83 -27.65 -13.72 2.22
C THR A 83 -27.82 -15.21 2.44
N PRO A 84 -28.92 -15.65 3.07
CA PRO A 84 -29.20 -17.08 3.22
C PRO A 84 -29.64 -17.71 1.88
N ALA A 85 -29.58 -19.04 1.81
CA ALA A 85 -30.18 -19.80 0.71
C ALA A 85 -31.66 -19.44 0.52
N ALA A 86 -32.17 -19.60 -0.71
CA ALA A 86 -33.56 -19.29 -1.01
C ALA A 86 -34.53 -20.02 -0.05
N HIS A 87 -35.48 -19.25 0.49
CA HIS A 87 -36.48 -19.71 1.47
C HIS A 87 -35.93 -20.14 2.84
N ALA A 88 -34.64 -20.00 3.10
CA ALA A 88 -34.07 -20.20 4.42
C ALA A 88 -34.25 -18.95 5.30
N SER A 89 -34.31 -19.17 6.61
CA SER A 89 -34.37 -18.10 7.62
C SER A 89 -33.11 -18.10 8.49
N VAL A 90 -32.74 -16.93 9.02
CA VAL A 90 -31.55 -16.77 9.87
C VAL A 90 -31.96 -16.28 11.25
N LYS A 91 -31.42 -16.91 12.29
CA LYS A 91 -31.59 -16.52 13.69
C LYS A 91 -30.26 -16.37 14.42
N ILE A 92 -30.25 -15.56 15.46
CA ILE A 92 -29.22 -15.54 16.49
C ILE A 92 -29.90 -15.82 17.82
N GLY A 93 -29.53 -16.92 18.46
CA GLY A 93 -30.30 -17.48 19.57
C GLY A 93 -31.75 -17.74 19.13
N SER A 94 -32.71 -17.12 19.81
CA SER A 94 -34.14 -17.25 19.49
C SER A 94 -34.68 -16.18 18.52
N ARG A 95 -33.91 -15.14 18.20
CA ARG A 95 -34.37 -13.97 17.45
C ARG A 95 -34.05 -14.09 15.96
N VAL A 96 -35.00 -13.70 15.11
CA VAL A 96 -34.75 -13.56 13.66
C VAL A 96 -33.74 -12.45 13.45
N PHE A 97 -32.72 -12.72 12.65
CA PHE A 97 -31.71 -11.73 12.27
C PHE A 97 -32.10 -11.08 10.93
N ILE A 98 -32.02 -9.75 10.88
CA ILE A 98 -32.30 -8.96 9.68
C ILE A 98 -30.97 -8.45 9.14
N SER A 99 -30.70 -8.69 7.85
CA SER A 99 -29.49 -8.22 7.18
C SER A 99 -29.33 -6.70 7.32
N GLY A 100 -28.12 -6.25 7.64
CA GLY A 100 -27.76 -4.85 7.83
C GLY A 100 -27.86 -4.36 9.28
N TYR A 101 -28.30 -5.20 10.22
CA TYR A 101 -28.28 -4.83 11.64
C TYR A 101 -26.88 -4.95 12.26
N PRO A 102 -26.50 -4.01 13.16
CA PRO A 102 -25.23 -4.09 13.88
C PRO A 102 -25.25 -5.19 14.94
N LEU A 103 -24.12 -5.87 15.10
CA LEU A 103 -23.89 -6.93 16.08
C LEU A 103 -22.61 -6.66 16.89
N ASP A 104 -22.61 -7.17 18.12
CA ASP A 104 -21.46 -7.13 19.02
C ASP A 104 -20.59 -8.38 18.82
N PHE A 105 -19.33 -8.16 18.45
CA PHE A 105 -18.32 -9.20 18.24
C PHE A 105 -17.26 -9.26 19.36
N THR A 106 -17.52 -8.67 20.53
CA THR A 106 -16.71 -8.92 21.74
C THR A 106 -16.73 -10.40 22.15
N SER A 107 -17.68 -11.19 21.62
CA SER A 107 -17.69 -12.65 21.66
C SER A 107 -18.15 -13.22 20.31
N PRO A 108 -17.83 -14.49 19.98
CA PRO A 108 -18.29 -15.12 18.75
C PRO A 108 -19.81 -15.13 18.60
N VAL A 109 -20.30 -14.80 17.42
CA VAL A 109 -21.72 -14.78 17.06
C VAL A 109 -22.08 -16.02 16.27
N THR A 110 -23.15 -16.72 16.66
CA THR A 110 -23.65 -17.90 15.95
C THR A 110 -24.95 -17.60 15.22
N PHE A 111 -24.94 -17.80 13.91
CA PHE A 111 -26.11 -17.73 13.04
C PHE A 111 -26.67 -19.14 12.83
N THR A 112 -27.92 -19.36 13.22
CA THR A 112 -28.67 -20.57 12.89
C THR A 112 -29.48 -20.32 11.61
N VAL A 113 -29.13 -21.05 10.56
CA VAL A 113 -29.81 -21.00 9.26
C VAL A 113 -30.71 -22.21 9.15
N THR A 114 -32.01 -21.98 8.97
CA THR A 114 -33.01 -23.05 8.85
C THR A 114 -33.61 -23.04 7.45
N ALA A 115 -33.41 -24.14 6.72
CA ALA A 115 -34.01 -24.39 5.41
C ALA A 115 -35.52 -24.56 5.50
N GLN A 116 -36.20 -24.57 4.34
CA GLN A 116 -37.66 -24.65 4.27
C GLN A 116 -38.21 -25.96 4.83
N ASP A 117 -37.47 -27.06 4.70
CA ASP A 117 -37.83 -28.37 5.26
C ASP A 117 -37.61 -28.50 6.78
N GLY A 118 -37.02 -27.48 7.42
CA GLY A 118 -36.72 -27.45 8.85
C GLY A 118 -35.28 -27.84 9.18
N THR A 119 -34.47 -28.25 8.21
CA THR A 119 -33.04 -28.53 8.41
C THR A 119 -32.32 -27.29 8.87
N ALA A 120 -31.61 -27.37 9.99
CA ALA A 120 -30.89 -26.25 10.58
C ALA A 120 -29.37 -26.49 10.58
N LYS A 121 -28.61 -25.47 10.21
CA LYS A 121 -27.15 -25.44 10.28
C LYS A 121 -26.70 -24.20 11.06
N ASN A 122 -25.66 -24.36 11.88
CA ASN A 122 -25.07 -23.26 12.64
C ASN A 122 -23.77 -22.79 11.99
N TYR A 123 -23.58 -21.48 11.98
CA TYR A 123 -22.40 -20.80 11.43
C TYR A 123 -21.89 -19.82 12.48
N THR A 124 -20.71 -20.06 13.05
CA THR A 124 -20.15 -19.19 14.09
C THR A 124 -19.05 -18.32 13.53
N LEU A 125 -19.18 -17.01 13.70
CA LEU A 125 -18.23 -16.00 13.25
C LEU A 125 -17.67 -15.24 14.47
N ALA A 126 -16.37 -15.05 14.55
CA ALA A 126 -15.80 -14.00 15.39
C ALA A 126 -14.82 -13.15 14.61
N ILE A 127 -14.47 -12.04 15.24
CA ILE A 127 -13.47 -11.10 14.75
C ILE A 127 -12.34 -11.14 15.77
N ALA A 128 -11.13 -11.44 15.30
CA ALA A 128 -9.98 -11.46 16.17
C ALA A 128 -9.68 -10.05 16.69
N ALA A 129 -9.39 -9.92 17.98
CA ALA A 129 -9.06 -8.64 18.60
C ALA A 129 -7.81 -8.02 17.95
N TYR A 130 -7.80 -6.71 17.79
CA TYR A 130 -6.66 -5.98 17.24
C TYR A 130 -5.41 -6.22 18.10
N ASP A 131 -4.31 -6.53 17.43
CA ASP A 131 -2.97 -6.53 18.01
C ASP A 131 -2.00 -5.94 16.98
N ALA A 132 -1.17 -4.97 17.39
CA ALA A 132 -0.33 -4.24 16.45
C ALA A 132 0.66 -5.13 15.66
N THR A 133 1.04 -6.29 16.20
CA THR A 133 2.05 -7.17 15.60
C THR A 133 1.43 -8.44 15.04
N ALA A 134 0.62 -9.13 15.84
CA ALA A 134 0.04 -10.43 15.49
C ALA A 134 -1.23 -10.31 14.66
N ASN A 135 -1.99 -9.22 14.81
CA ASN A 135 -3.27 -9.03 14.14
C ASN A 135 -3.55 -7.56 13.78
N PRO A 136 -2.69 -6.89 12.99
CA PRO A 136 -2.87 -5.50 12.58
C PRO A 136 -4.11 -5.36 11.68
N TYR A 137 -4.60 -4.13 11.49
CA TYR A 137 -5.72 -3.89 10.58
C TYR A 137 -5.34 -4.22 9.14
N GLY A 138 -6.18 -4.97 8.43
CA GLY A 138 -5.93 -5.34 7.04
C GLY A 138 -6.35 -4.25 6.06
N ILE A 139 -5.51 -4.01 5.05
CA ILE A 139 -5.82 -3.15 3.91
C ILE A 139 -6.04 -4.04 2.70
N TYR A 140 -7.26 -4.01 2.18
CA TYR A 140 -7.72 -4.87 1.08
C TYR A 140 -8.18 -4.08 -0.15
N THR A 141 -8.49 -2.80 0.03
CA THR A 141 -9.09 -1.95 -0.99
C THR A 141 -8.52 -0.55 -0.87
N VAL A 142 -8.70 0.25 -1.93
CA VAL A 142 -8.38 1.68 -1.93
C VAL A 142 -9.07 2.41 -0.77
N LYS A 143 -10.32 2.06 -0.48
CA LYS A 143 -11.07 2.64 0.63
C LYS A 143 -10.44 2.34 1.99
N HIS A 144 -10.02 1.09 2.24
CA HIS A 144 -9.34 0.74 3.50
C HIS A 144 -8.02 1.51 3.68
N LEU A 145 -7.29 1.74 2.58
CA LEU A 145 -6.03 2.51 2.60
C LEU A 145 -6.30 3.99 2.93
N ILE A 146 -7.31 4.60 2.33
CA ILE A 146 -7.64 6.02 2.54
C ILE A 146 -8.21 6.26 3.93
N ASP A 147 -9.05 5.36 4.40
CA ASP A 147 -9.71 5.50 5.71
C ASP A 147 -8.73 5.38 6.89
N MET A 148 -7.46 5.03 6.63
CA MET A 148 -6.39 5.21 7.60
C MET A 148 -6.26 6.67 8.07
N ALA A 149 -6.51 7.66 7.20
CA ALA A 149 -6.37 9.09 7.48
C ALA A 149 -7.36 9.67 8.50
N GLY A 150 -8.30 8.88 9.01
CA GLY A 150 -9.23 9.31 10.06
C GLY A 150 -8.55 9.79 11.35
N ASN A 151 -9.35 10.06 12.38
CA ASN A 151 -8.89 10.60 13.68
C ASN A 151 -7.81 9.76 14.40
N ASP A 152 -7.36 8.61 13.89
CA ASP A 152 -6.42 7.73 14.57
C ASP A 152 -4.95 7.98 14.15
N VAL A 153 -4.60 8.09 12.86
CA VAL A 153 -3.20 8.38 12.45
C VAL A 153 -2.75 9.80 12.74
N ASN A 154 -3.70 10.73 12.92
CA ASN A 154 -3.43 12.13 13.29
C ASN A 154 -3.50 12.37 14.81
N ASN A 155 -3.81 11.35 15.62
CA ASN A 155 -3.98 11.47 17.07
C ASN A 155 -2.76 10.99 17.86
N ARG A 156 -2.41 11.75 18.90
CA ARG A 156 -1.20 11.62 19.71
C ARG A 156 -1.02 10.24 20.37
N GLY A 157 -2.08 9.45 20.55
CA GLY A 157 -2.02 8.17 21.25
C GLY A 157 -2.03 6.90 20.38
N ALA A 158 -2.46 6.96 19.12
CA ALA A 158 -2.72 5.74 18.35
C ALA A 158 -1.44 5.26 17.62
N ARG A 159 -0.90 4.12 18.05
CA ARG A 159 0.18 3.40 17.34
C ARG A 159 -0.42 2.28 16.48
N LEU A 160 -1.39 2.64 15.64
CA LEU A 160 -2.11 1.67 14.83
C LEU A 160 -1.21 1.05 13.77
N SER A 161 -1.25 -0.27 13.65
CA SER A 161 -0.50 -0.99 12.64
C SER A 161 -1.41 -1.58 11.59
N PHE A 162 -0.92 -1.59 10.36
CA PHE A 162 -1.65 -1.94 9.16
C PHE A 162 -0.85 -2.92 8.31
N LEU A 163 -1.56 -3.83 7.64
CA LEU A 163 -0.98 -4.84 6.76
C LEU A 163 -1.75 -4.89 5.44
N LEU A 164 -1.06 -4.68 4.31
CA LEU A 164 -1.64 -4.93 2.99
C LEU A 164 -1.87 -6.43 2.80
N LYS A 165 -3.03 -6.76 2.23
CA LYS A 165 -3.45 -8.14 1.97
C LYS A 165 -3.53 -8.46 0.47
N ASN A 166 -3.30 -7.45 -0.36
CA ASN A 166 -3.26 -7.48 -1.81
C ASN A 166 -2.56 -6.22 -2.34
N ASN A 167 -2.24 -6.24 -3.64
CA ASN A 167 -1.89 -5.03 -4.37
C ASN A 167 -3.10 -4.06 -4.35
N ILE A 168 -2.81 -2.77 -4.18
CA ILE A 168 -3.81 -1.71 -4.17
C ILE A 168 -3.65 -0.89 -5.44
N ASP A 169 -4.56 -1.10 -6.38
CA ASP A 169 -4.61 -0.35 -7.64
C ASP A 169 -5.43 0.92 -7.45
N LEU A 170 -4.77 2.07 -7.41
CA LEU A 170 -5.45 3.36 -7.35
C LEU A 170 -6.12 3.67 -8.70
N PRO A 171 -7.31 4.30 -8.72
CA PRO A 171 -8.03 4.54 -9.97
C PRO A 171 -7.26 5.53 -10.86
N ASP A 172 -7.40 5.36 -12.19
CA ASP A 172 -6.91 6.33 -13.16
C ASP A 172 -7.55 7.70 -12.91
N ARG A 173 -6.76 8.77 -13.04
CA ARG A 173 -7.22 10.15 -12.81
C ARG A 173 -8.37 10.57 -13.72
N THR A 174 -8.51 9.92 -14.88
CA THR A 174 -9.56 10.18 -15.87
C THR A 174 -10.79 9.29 -15.70
N ALA A 175 -10.76 8.31 -14.78
CA ALA A 175 -11.90 7.45 -14.54
C ALA A 175 -13.06 8.24 -13.91
N ALA A 176 -14.26 8.11 -14.48
CA ALA A 176 -15.46 8.82 -14.01
C ALA A 176 -15.78 8.54 -12.53
N GLU A 177 -15.43 7.36 -12.04
CA GLU A 177 -15.71 6.89 -10.69
C GLU A 177 -14.55 7.11 -9.70
N ALA A 178 -13.43 7.73 -10.13
CA ALA A 178 -12.23 7.85 -9.30
C ALA A 178 -12.49 8.54 -7.96
N ALA A 179 -13.29 9.60 -7.95
CA ALA A 179 -13.69 10.30 -6.73
C ALA A 179 -14.58 9.43 -5.82
N ALA A 180 -15.42 8.57 -6.38
CA ALA A 180 -16.28 7.67 -5.61
C ALA A 180 -15.49 6.51 -4.98
N ILE A 181 -14.56 5.91 -5.74
CA ILE A 181 -13.67 4.84 -5.28
C ILE A 181 -12.77 5.33 -4.14
N THR A 182 -12.23 6.54 -4.28
CA THR A 182 -11.33 7.13 -3.28
C THR A 182 -12.05 7.84 -2.15
N GLY A 183 -13.30 8.28 -2.35
CA GLY A 183 -13.96 9.22 -1.44
C GLY A 183 -13.32 10.61 -1.43
N MET A 184 -12.42 10.93 -2.38
CA MET A 184 -11.75 12.22 -2.50
C MET A 184 -12.31 12.98 -3.71
N SER A 185 -13.05 14.06 -3.46
CA SER A 185 -13.72 14.83 -4.51
C SER A 185 -12.75 15.51 -5.50
N ASP A 186 -11.53 15.82 -5.06
CA ASP A 186 -10.48 16.44 -5.87
C ASP A 186 -9.49 15.43 -6.48
N TYR A 187 -9.71 14.12 -6.30
CA TYR A 187 -8.74 13.09 -6.69
C TYR A 187 -8.32 13.20 -8.16
N ALA A 188 -9.26 13.34 -9.09
CA ALA A 188 -8.95 13.45 -10.52
C ALA A 188 -7.95 14.58 -10.84
N ALA A 189 -8.06 15.72 -10.16
CA ALA A 189 -7.20 16.88 -10.38
C ALA A 189 -5.90 16.82 -9.57
N ALA A 190 -5.98 16.38 -8.30
CA ALA A 190 -4.93 16.56 -7.31
C ALA A 190 -4.30 15.25 -6.81
N GLY A 191 -4.94 14.11 -7.08
CA GLY A 191 -4.47 12.78 -6.71
C GLY A 191 -4.50 12.51 -5.22
N TRP A 192 -3.58 11.64 -4.79
CA TRP A 192 -3.46 11.21 -3.41
C TRP A 192 -3.30 12.39 -2.46
N LYS A 193 -4.00 12.32 -1.32
CA LYS A 193 -3.82 13.23 -0.21
C LYS A 193 -2.92 12.54 0.82
N PRO A 194 -1.74 13.11 1.14
CA PRO A 194 -0.82 12.49 2.09
C PRO A 194 -1.50 12.11 3.41
N LEU A 195 -1.23 10.91 3.92
CA LEU A 195 -1.65 10.49 5.25
C LEU A 195 -0.83 11.23 6.31
N ALA A 196 -1.36 11.38 7.52
CA ALA A 196 -0.66 12.09 8.60
C ALA A 196 -0.24 13.53 8.26
N HIS A 197 -0.98 14.20 7.35
CA HIS A 197 -0.71 15.57 6.93
C HIS A 197 -1.19 16.56 8.01
N ASN A 198 -0.26 17.09 8.80
CA ASN A 198 -0.53 18.17 9.74
C ASN A 198 0.78 18.84 10.11
N LEU A 199 1.03 20.02 9.53
CA LEU A 199 2.22 20.83 9.75
C LEU A 199 2.56 21.08 11.23
N TYR A 200 1.56 21.04 12.12
CA TYR A 200 1.72 21.25 13.56
C TYR A 200 1.29 20.03 14.40
N GLY A 201 0.96 18.92 13.74
CA GLY A 201 0.47 17.69 14.37
C GLY A 201 1.54 16.61 14.48
N TYR A 202 1.10 15.47 15.01
CA TYR A 202 1.94 14.27 15.10
C TYR A 202 1.87 13.49 13.80
N GLY A 203 3.01 12.99 13.34
CA GLY A 203 3.08 12.05 12.22
C GLY A 203 2.75 10.60 12.63
N PHE A 204 2.86 9.70 11.65
CA PHE A 204 2.60 8.28 11.83
C PHE A 204 3.67 7.61 12.71
N ARG A 205 3.21 6.81 13.71
CA ARG A 205 4.05 6.10 14.71
C ARG A 205 3.80 4.59 14.79
N GLY A 206 2.90 4.08 13.96
CA GLY A 206 2.62 2.65 13.88
C GLY A 206 3.49 1.94 12.84
N THR A 207 3.11 0.71 12.49
CA THR A 207 3.71 -0.01 11.38
C THR A 207 2.77 -0.04 10.18
N PHE A 208 3.25 0.36 9.02
CA PHE A 208 2.62 0.10 7.73
C PHE A 208 3.41 -0.99 7.02
N ASP A 209 2.93 -2.22 7.10
CA ASP A 209 3.52 -3.37 6.42
C ASP A 209 2.83 -3.57 5.07
N GLY A 210 3.57 -3.40 3.99
CA GLY A 210 3.09 -3.66 2.64
C GLY A 210 2.82 -5.13 2.37
N GLY A 211 3.22 -6.05 3.26
CA GLY A 211 2.96 -7.48 3.09
C GLY A 211 3.61 -8.06 1.83
N ASN A 212 4.64 -7.39 1.30
CA ASN A 212 5.25 -7.61 0.00
C ASN A 212 4.37 -7.26 -1.23
N PHE A 213 3.28 -6.54 -1.04
CA PHE A 213 2.44 -6.01 -2.11
C PHE A 213 2.88 -4.61 -2.53
N SER A 214 2.22 -4.07 -3.56
CA SER A 214 2.43 -2.73 -4.06
C SER A 214 1.16 -1.88 -4.06
N ILE A 215 1.36 -0.56 -4.00
CA ILE A 215 0.36 0.44 -4.37
C ILE A 215 0.68 0.88 -5.79
N ASN A 216 -0.27 0.72 -6.70
CA ASN A 216 -0.09 0.95 -8.13
C ASN A 216 -0.86 2.17 -8.60
N ASN A 217 -0.40 2.73 -9.72
CA ASN A 217 -0.96 3.94 -10.33
C ASN A 217 -0.99 5.13 -9.35
N PHE A 218 0.03 5.21 -8.49
CA PHE A 218 0.13 6.25 -7.47
C PHE A 218 0.44 7.60 -8.11
N TYR A 219 -0.33 8.62 -7.80
CA TYR A 219 0.03 9.99 -8.18
C TYR A 219 -0.40 11.03 -7.16
N ILE A 220 0.37 12.10 -7.06
CA ILE A 220 0.07 13.32 -6.33
C ILE A 220 0.32 14.48 -7.28
N ASN A 221 -0.68 15.34 -7.47
CA ASN A 221 -0.57 16.55 -8.27
C ASN A 221 -0.95 17.77 -7.44
N ARG A 222 -0.11 18.11 -6.45
CA ARG A 222 -0.38 19.13 -5.43
C ARG A 222 0.76 20.14 -5.37
N GLU A 223 0.91 20.89 -6.47
CA GLU A 223 2.04 21.82 -6.74
C GLU A 223 2.38 22.75 -5.57
N THR A 224 1.40 23.21 -4.81
CA THR A 224 1.61 24.19 -3.73
C THR A 224 1.82 23.59 -2.34
N THR A 225 1.77 22.26 -2.21
CA THR A 225 1.84 21.54 -0.92
C THR A 225 3.28 21.12 -0.60
N ASP A 226 3.69 21.31 0.66
CA ASP A 226 5.03 20.97 1.15
C ASP A 226 5.16 19.51 1.61
N GLU A 227 4.08 18.89 2.09
CA GLU A 227 4.13 17.60 2.78
C GLU A 227 3.84 16.40 1.86
N ILE A 228 4.54 16.29 0.73
CA ILE A 228 4.21 15.30 -0.30
C ILE A 228 4.78 13.90 0.00
N GLY A 229 3.90 12.90 -0.03
CA GLY A 229 4.21 11.47 0.04
C GLY A 229 2.97 10.62 0.31
N LEU A 230 3.13 9.30 0.37
CA LEU A 230 2.11 8.40 0.90
C LEU A 230 1.72 8.86 2.32
N PHE A 231 2.73 9.18 3.13
CA PHE A 231 2.61 9.88 4.40
C PHE A 231 3.31 11.24 4.32
N ALA A 232 2.78 12.25 5.00
CA ALA A 232 3.47 13.52 5.20
C ALA A 232 4.66 13.37 6.16
N LYS A 233 4.42 12.73 7.32
CA LYS A 233 5.41 12.60 8.39
C LYS A 233 5.44 11.20 8.97
N LEU A 234 6.64 10.64 9.08
CA LEU A 234 6.93 9.41 9.82
C LEU A 234 7.76 9.78 11.05
N GLU A 235 7.18 9.64 12.23
CA GLU A 235 7.82 9.98 13.50
C GLU A 235 8.73 8.85 13.98
N THR A 236 9.45 9.11 15.08
CA THR A 236 10.15 8.08 15.84
C THR A 236 9.22 6.90 16.16
N GLU A 237 9.72 5.67 16.00
CA GLU A 237 8.99 4.37 16.07
C GLU A 237 8.09 4.05 14.86
N GLY A 238 7.73 5.04 14.05
CA GLY A 238 7.01 4.81 12.81
C GLY A 238 7.80 3.92 11.87
N THR A 239 7.14 2.91 11.29
CA THR A 239 7.77 1.97 10.35
C THR A 239 6.93 1.82 9.10
N ILE A 240 7.56 1.92 7.93
CA ILE A 240 6.99 1.49 6.66
C ILE A 240 7.90 0.38 6.13
N LYS A 241 7.34 -0.79 5.80
CA LYS A 241 8.16 -1.90 5.31
C LYS A 241 7.49 -2.77 4.27
N ASN A 242 8.28 -3.51 3.51
CA ASN A 242 7.84 -4.53 2.54
C ASN A 242 6.83 -3.99 1.51
N LEU A 243 7.03 -2.76 1.01
CA LEU A 243 6.06 -2.06 0.19
C LEU A 243 6.67 -1.59 -1.14
N GLY A 244 6.01 -1.90 -2.24
CA GLY A 244 6.25 -1.25 -3.53
C GLY A 244 5.30 -0.07 -3.75
N ILE A 245 5.78 1.02 -4.34
CA ILE A 245 4.93 2.07 -4.91
C ILE A 245 5.27 2.23 -6.40
N ASN A 246 4.30 1.90 -7.25
CA ASN A 246 4.39 2.11 -8.69
C ASN A 246 3.56 3.35 -9.05
N GLY A 247 4.24 4.42 -9.41
CA GLY A 247 3.67 5.68 -9.82
C GLY A 247 2.92 5.59 -11.15
N ALA A 248 1.96 6.48 -11.34
CA ALA A 248 1.27 6.66 -12.61
C ALA A 248 2.26 7.05 -13.74
N SER A 249 1.87 6.79 -14.98
CA SER A 249 2.68 7.17 -16.15
C SER A 249 2.93 8.67 -16.21
N GLY A 250 4.14 9.07 -16.63
CA GLY A 250 4.55 10.48 -16.69
C GLY A 250 5.14 10.95 -15.36
N THR A 251 4.79 12.18 -14.94
CA THR A 251 5.13 12.69 -13.60
C THR A 251 4.09 12.19 -12.61
N ALA A 252 4.51 11.28 -11.74
CA ALA A 252 3.65 10.70 -10.72
C ALA A 252 3.50 11.62 -9.51
N VAL A 253 4.55 12.33 -9.12
CA VAL A 253 4.54 13.18 -7.92
C VAL A 253 4.93 14.61 -8.28
N THR A 254 4.02 15.56 -8.02
CA THR A 254 4.26 17.00 -8.15
C THR A 254 3.89 17.72 -6.86
N GLY A 255 4.80 18.58 -6.36
CA GLY A 255 4.56 19.46 -5.21
C GLY A 255 5.78 20.30 -4.85
N LYS A 256 5.76 21.05 -3.75
CA LYS A 256 6.91 21.88 -3.37
C LYS A 256 8.08 21.05 -2.88
N GLN A 257 7.81 20.04 -2.05
CA GLN A 257 8.79 19.20 -1.39
C GLN A 257 8.21 17.80 -1.15
N GLY A 258 9.02 16.75 -1.27
CA GLY A 258 8.59 15.41 -0.86
C GLY A 258 9.24 14.24 -1.60
N GLY A 259 8.59 13.09 -1.49
CA GLY A 259 8.97 11.85 -2.16
C GLY A 259 7.77 10.92 -2.30
N PHE A 260 7.96 9.66 -2.73
CA PHE A 260 6.85 8.72 -2.81
C PHE A 260 6.33 8.27 -1.44
N PHE A 261 7.23 8.08 -0.47
CA PHE A 261 6.85 7.49 0.82
C PHE A 261 6.56 8.54 1.87
N VAL A 262 7.53 9.41 2.17
CA VAL A 262 7.43 10.34 3.30
C VAL A 262 8.09 11.68 2.98
N PHE A 263 7.44 12.80 3.28
CA PHE A 263 8.12 14.09 3.23
C PHE A 263 9.18 14.23 4.33
N TYR A 264 8.81 14.01 5.60
CA TYR A 264 9.68 14.14 6.77
C TYR A 264 9.79 12.83 7.57
N CYS A 265 10.99 12.26 7.68
CA CYS A 265 11.22 10.93 8.25
C CYS A 265 12.17 10.95 9.45
N GLN A 266 11.66 10.51 10.61
CA GLN A 266 12.40 10.17 11.84
C GLN A 266 12.23 8.69 12.23
N GLY A 267 11.49 7.92 11.41
CA GLY A 267 11.22 6.50 11.61
C GLY A 267 12.00 5.61 10.64
N THR A 268 11.51 4.39 10.40
CA THR A 268 12.18 3.39 9.55
C THR A 268 11.40 3.15 8.25
N ILE A 269 12.11 3.18 7.13
CA ILE A 269 11.64 2.70 5.83
C ILE A 269 12.52 1.50 5.43
N ASP A 270 11.96 0.29 5.42
CA ASP A 270 12.73 -0.95 5.18
C ASP A 270 12.12 -1.82 4.07
N LYS A 271 12.94 -2.31 3.14
CA LYS A 271 12.46 -3.18 2.04
C LYS A 271 11.33 -2.53 1.24
N CYS A 272 11.54 -1.27 0.88
CA CYS A 272 10.58 -0.48 0.14
C CYS A 272 11.15 -0.04 -1.21
N TYR A 273 10.29 0.09 -2.22
CA TYR A 273 10.71 0.69 -3.48
C TYR A 273 9.69 1.66 -4.06
N ALA A 274 10.19 2.63 -4.83
CA ALA A 274 9.37 3.56 -5.59
C ALA A 274 9.79 3.63 -7.06
N ALA A 275 8.81 3.61 -7.96
CA ALA A 275 9.02 3.81 -9.40
C ALA A 275 8.07 4.91 -9.90
N GLY A 276 8.55 5.84 -10.74
CA GLY A 276 7.76 6.92 -11.33
C GLY A 276 8.40 8.29 -11.11
N ASN A 277 8.16 9.23 -12.02
CA ASN A 277 8.91 10.50 -12.01
C ASN A 277 8.36 11.49 -10.98
N ILE A 278 9.25 12.31 -10.42
CA ILE A 278 8.95 13.34 -9.43
C ILE A 278 9.31 14.71 -10.00
N SER A 279 8.47 15.71 -9.77
CA SER A 279 8.77 17.13 -10.00
C SER A 279 8.55 17.91 -8.72
N VAL A 280 9.60 18.55 -8.20
CA VAL A 280 9.50 19.38 -6.99
C VAL A 280 10.18 20.73 -7.14
N ASP A 281 9.72 21.71 -6.37
CA ASP A 281 10.39 23.00 -6.33
C ASP A 281 11.68 22.94 -5.51
N TYR A 282 11.62 22.51 -4.25
CA TYR A 282 12.72 22.62 -3.29
C TYR A 282 13.40 21.28 -3.00
N SER A 283 13.09 20.62 -1.87
CA SER A 283 13.74 19.35 -1.50
C SER A 283 12.93 18.16 -1.97
N GLY A 284 13.58 17.23 -2.66
CA GLY A 284 12.93 16.04 -3.19
C GLY A 284 13.82 14.82 -3.14
N GLY A 285 13.23 13.67 -2.82
CA GLY A 285 13.89 12.39 -3.01
C GLY A 285 12.94 11.30 -3.47
N GLY A 286 13.50 10.28 -4.12
CA GLY A 286 12.70 9.15 -4.62
C GLY A 286 11.84 8.50 -3.54
N LEU A 287 12.36 8.38 -2.31
CA LEU A 287 11.59 7.90 -1.17
C LEU A 287 11.21 9.02 -0.21
N VAL A 288 12.18 9.87 0.17
CA VAL A 288 11.96 10.92 1.17
C VAL A 288 12.56 12.28 0.80
N ALA A 289 11.94 13.37 1.23
CA ALA A 289 12.55 14.70 1.11
C ALA A 289 13.55 14.97 2.24
N TYR A 290 13.17 14.69 3.49
CA TYR A 290 13.97 14.95 4.68
C TYR A 290 14.12 13.67 5.52
N LEU A 291 15.36 13.18 5.62
CA LEU A 291 15.75 12.10 6.52
C LEU A 291 16.46 12.70 7.72
N GLU A 292 15.78 12.73 8.86
CA GLU A 292 16.21 13.46 10.06
C GLU A 292 16.72 12.51 11.15
N SER A 293 17.12 13.05 12.30
CA SER A 293 17.61 12.26 13.44
C SER A 293 16.64 11.14 13.82
N GLY A 294 17.15 9.91 13.87
CA GLY A 294 16.36 8.69 14.10
C GLY A 294 15.80 8.03 12.83
N GLY A 295 15.79 8.77 11.72
CA GLY A 295 15.35 8.30 10.41
C GLY A 295 16.31 7.29 9.79
N VAL A 296 15.77 6.16 9.34
CA VAL A 296 16.53 5.08 8.68
C VAL A 296 15.84 4.68 7.39
N ILE A 297 16.62 4.64 6.31
CA ILE A 297 16.23 3.97 5.05
C ILE A 297 17.13 2.74 4.90
N SER A 298 16.53 1.56 4.82
CA SER A 298 17.26 0.31 4.64
C SER A 298 16.69 -0.55 3.53
N ASN A 299 17.55 -1.28 2.82
CA ASN A 299 17.13 -2.31 1.86
C ASN A 299 16.15 -1.79 0.79
N SER A 300 16.29 -0.53 0.38
CA SER A 300 15.25 0.19 -0.36
C SER A 300 15.80 0.86 -1.62
N TYR A 301 14.94 1.11 -2.60
CA TYR A 301 15.39 1.74 -3.84
C TYR A 301 14.36 2.63 -4.54
N ALA A 302 14.83 3.54 -5.38
CA ALA A 302 13.98 4.36 -6.23
C ALA A 302 14.52 4.46 -7.68
N THR A 303 13.62 4.41 -8.66
CA THR A 303 14.01 4.36 -10.09
C THR A 303 13.55 5.54 -10.93
N GLY A 304 12.64 6.35 -10.41
CA GLY A 304 12.06 7.48 -11.12
C GLY A 304 13.01 8.66 -11.32
N ASN A 305 12.89 9.35 -12.46
CA ASN A 305 13.62 10.60 -12.67
C ASN A 305 13.06 11.70 -11.77
N ILE A 306 13.92 12.63 -11.35
CA ILE A 306 13.52 13.75 -10.48
C ILE A 306 13.88 15.07 -11.16
N SER A 307 12.91 15.95 -11.31
CA SER A 307 13.09 17.34 -11.74
C SER A 307 12.97 18.34 -10.59
N GLY A 308 13.90 19.29 -10.53
CA GLY A 308 13.91 20.39 -9.56
C GLY A 308 13.75 21.76 -10.24
N SER A 309 12.97 22.67 -9.65
CA SER A 309 12.62 23.98 -10.24
C SER A 309 12.92 25.21 -9.36
N SER A 310 13.69 25.07 -8.27
CA SER A 310 14.06 26.21 -7.39
C SER A 310 15.56 26.47 -7.30
N ALA A 311 15.90 27.74 -7.04
CA ALA A 311 17.25 28.22 -6.71
C ALA A 311 17.84 27.56 -5.46
N SER A 312 17.01 27.03 -4.56
CA SER A 312 17.41 26.46 -3.28
C SER A 312 16.77 25.09 -3.11
N SER A 313 17.35 24.09 -3.76
CA SER A 313 16.81 22.74 -3.81
C SER A 313 17.85 21.70 -3.36
N ASN A 314 17.38 20.69 -2.64
CA ASN A 314 18.18 19.52 -2.26
C ASN A 314 17.52 18.29 -2.90
N ILE A 315 18.10 17.80 -3.99
CA ILE A 315 17.50 16.73 -4.78
C ILE A 315 18.37 15.48 -4.71
N GLY A 316 17.85 14.38 -4.19
CA GLY A 316 18.56 13.10 -4.14
C GLY A 316 17.76 12.01 -4.81
N GLY A 317 18.40 11.06 -5.49
CA GLY A 317 17.67 9.95 -6.10
C GLY A 317 16.87 9.13 -5.08
N LEU A 318 17.33 9.05 -3.82
CA LEU A 318 16.65 8.39 -2.71
C LEU A 318 16.14 9.38 -1.65
N ALA A 319 17.01 10.30 -1.22
CA ALA A 319 16.72 11.27 -0.15
C ALA A 319 17.18 12.70 -0.52
N GLY A 320 16.30 13.69 -0.43
CA GLY A 320 16.65 15.08 -0.71
C GLY A 320 17.74 15.62 0.24
N ARG A 321 17.46 15.58 1.54
CA ARG A 321 18.38 15.97 2.62
C ARG A 321 18.49 14.87 3.67
N VAL A 322 19.72 14.62 4.12
CA VAL A 322 20.05 13.73 5.24
C VAL A 322 20.66 14.55 6.36
N ASN A 323 20.02 14.54 7.52
CA ASN A 323 20.37 15.32 8.69
C ASN A 323 20.30 14.42 9.93
N GLU A 324 21.41 13.74 10.24
CA GLU A 324 21.55 12.77 11.33
C GLU A 324 20.82 11.43 11.11
N GLY A 325 20.27 11.22 9.92
CA GLY A 325 19.68 9.94 9.51
C GLY A 325 20.71 8.93 8.96
N ALA A 326 20.23 7.73 8.64
CA ALA A 326 21.04 6.65 8.06
C ALA A 326 20.43 6.09 6.78
N ILE A 327 21.24 5.91 5.75
CA ILE A 327 20.88 5.19 4.52
C ILE A 327 21.76 3.95 4.41
N ASN A 328 21.17 2.76 4.40
CA ASN A 328 21.90 1.50 4.45
C ASN A 328 21.39 0.54 3.38
N ASN A 329 22.31 -0.11 2.66
CA ASN A 329 21.97 -1.14 1.68
C ASN A 329 20.86 -0.67 0.72
N SER A 330 21.00 0.51 0.11
CA SER A 330 19.92 1.15 -0.65
C SER A 330 20.47 1.85 -1.89
N TYR A 331 19.63 2.09 -2.89
CA TYR A 331 20.13 2.69 -4.13
C TYR A 331 19.10 3.50 -4.91
N ALA A 332 19.57 4.33 -5.83
CA ALA A 332 18.71 5.05 -6.76
C ALA A 332 19.26 5.06 -8.19
N THR A 333 18.37 5.03 -9.18
CA THR A 333 18.76 4.88 -10.60
C THR A 333 18.24 5.98 -11.51
N GLY A 334 17.27 6.77 -11.05
CA GLY A 334 16.67 7.84 -11.84
C GLY A 334 17.64 8.99 -12.11
N ASN A 335 17.47 9.63 -13.26
CA ASN A 335 18.22 10.83 -13.60
C ASN A 335 17.68 12.03 -12.83
N ILE A 336 18.56 12.95 -12.45
CA ILE A 336 18.22 14.19 -11.76
C ILE A 336 18.50 15.36 -12.69
N VAL A 337 17.51 16.23 -12.87
CA VAL A 337 17.65 17.48 -13.62
C VAL A 337 17.09 18.63 -12.80
N VAL A 338 17.94 19.55 -12.39
CA VAL A 338 17.50 20.81 -11.77
C VAL A 338 17.65 21.91 -12.81
N SER A 339 16.53 22.56 -13.15
CA SER A 339 16.46 23.62 -14.15
C SER A 339 15.94 24.89 -13.50
N TYR A 340 16.87 25.74 -13.07
CA TYR A 340 16.57 27.05 -12.53
C TYR A 340 17.62 28.07 -13.00
N SER A 341 17.21 29.32 -13.18
CA SER A 341 18.11 30.41 -13.52
C SER A 341 18.17 31.41 -12.37
N SER A 342 19.29 31.40 -11.64
CA SER A 342 19.67 32.48 -10.72
C SER A 342 21.16 32.74 -10.79
N ALA A 343 21.57 33.95 -10.39
CA ALA A 343 22.97 34.31 -10.28
C ALA A 343 23.73 33.58 -9.15
N ALA A 344 23.01 33.09 -8.12
CA ALA A 344 23.62 32.39 -6.98
C ALA A 344 22.69 31.28 -6.42
N PRO A 345 22.45 30.19 -7.17
CA PRO A 345 21.67 29.06 -6.66
C PRO A 345 22.44 28.33 -5.54
N SER A 346 21.70 27.86 -4.54
CA SER A 346 22.16 26.93 -3.52
C SER A 346 21.53 25.55 -3.77
N VAL A 347 21.81 24.98 -4.94
CA VAL A 347 21.31 23.66 -5.33
C VAL A 347 22.35 22.58 -4.99
N ALA A 348 21.89 21.51 -4.37
CA ALA A 348 22.66 20.29 -4.15
C ALA A 348 21.89 19.10 -4.72
N ALA A 349 22.41 18.50 -5.79
CA ALA A 349 21.85 17.32 -6.42
C ALA A 349 22.82 16.14 -6.36
N GLY A 350 22.37 14.98 -5.87
CA GLY A 350 23.20 13.78 -5.79
C GLY A 350 22.44 12.53 -6.21
N GLY A 351 23.12 11.63 -6.92
CA GLY A 351 22.48 10.41 -7.43
C GLY A 351 21.74 9.58 -6.37
N LEU A 352 22.21 9.58 -5.12
CA LEU A 352 21.53 8.96 -3.98
C LEU A 352 20.94 10.01 -3.03
N ALA A 353 21.75 10.99 -2.61
CA ALA A 353 21.37 12.01 -1.62
C ALA A 353 21.75 13.42 -2.08
N GLY A 354 20.83 14.38 -1.97
CA GLY A 354 21.10 15.77 -2.36
C GLY A 354 22.11 16.44 -1.44
N ARG A 355 21.74 16.63 -0.17
CA ARG A 355 22.60 17.23 0.86
C ARG A 355 22.73 16.33 2.09
N VAL A 356 23.96 16.07 2.53
CA VAL A 356 24.26 15.22 3.69
C VAL A 356 25.02 16.05 4.74
N ASN A 357 24.34 16.39 5.83
CA ASN A 357 24.91 17.25 6.88
C ASN A 357 25.66 16.46 7.97
N LYS A 358 25.08 15.35 8.38
CA LYS A 358 25.55 14.44 9.43
C LYS A 358 24.81 13.12 9.25
N GLY A 359 25.41 12.02 9.67
CA GLY A 359 24.78 10.69 9.60
C GLY A 359 25.68 9.66 8.94
N THR A 360 25.06 8.57 8.48
CA THR A 360 25.78 7.45 7.87
C THR A 360 25.13 7.04 6.56
N ILE A 361 25.96 6.75 5.56
CA ILE A 361 25.53 6.15 4.31
C ILE A 361 26.42 4.93 4.08
N SER A 362 25.82 3.74 4.01
CA SER A 362 26.58 2.50 3.87
C SER A 362 25.98 1.53 2.87
N ASN A 363 26.84 0.74 2.21
CA ASN A 363 26.44 -0.32 1.27
C ASN A 363 25.47 0.18 0.19
N SER A 364 25.61 1.42 -0.25
CA SER A 364 24.59 2.12 -1.04
C SER A 364 25.16 2.66 -2.34
N TYR A 365 24.35 2.74 -3.39
CA TYR A 365 24.85 3.15 -4.71
C TYR A 365 23.87 3.99 -5.51
N ALA A 366 24.37 4.67 -6.55
CA ALA A 366 23.55 5.38 -7.50
C ALA A 366 24.05 5.26 -8.93
N THR A 367 23.11 5.21 -9.89
CA THR A 367 23.43 5.01 -11.31
C THR A 367 23.02 6.13 -12.26
N GLY A 368 22.12 7.03 -11.81
CA GLY A 368 21.53 8.07 -12.65
C GLY A 368 22.49 9.22 -12.98
N ASN A 369 22.22 9.88 -14.10
CA ASN A 369 22.87 11.14 -14.47
C ASN A 369 22.39 12.28 -13.57
N VAL A 370 23.23 13.30 -13.37
CA VAL A 370 22.88 14.49 -12.58
C VAL A 370 23.22 15.75 -13.37
N SER A 371 22.25 16.63 -13.57
CA SER A 371 22.43 17.93 -14.23
C SER A 371 21.88 19.06 -13.37
N VAL A 372 22.70 20.06 -13.09
CA VAL A 372 22.37 21.22 -12.25
C VAL A 372 22.70 22.55 -12.93
N PRO A 373 22.12 23.68 -12.49
CA PRO A 373 22.49 25.01 -12.96
C PRO A 373 23.91 25.43 -12.58
N LEU A 374 24.37 26.55 -13.14
CA LEU A 374 25.67 27.15 -12.82
C LEU A 374 25.85 27.34 -11.31
N SER A 375 27.07 27.15 -10.79
CA SER A 375 27.41 27.36 -9.38
C SER A 375 26.69 26.45 -8.37
N SER A 376 26.10 25.35 -8.84
CA SER A 376 25.45 24.34 -7.99
C SER A 376 26.35 23.14 -7.73
N SER A 377 25.99 22.29 -6.76
CA SER A 377 26.71 21.04 -6.46
C SER A 377 26.03 19.83 -7.11
N ALA A 378 26.79 19.03 -7.86
CA ALA A 378 26.35 17.80 -8.50
C ALA A 378 27.28 16.64 -8.14
N GLY A 379 26.72 15.61 -7.49
CA GLY A 379 27.45 14.42 -7.06
C GLY A 379 26.91 13.14 -7.68
N GLY A 380 27.79 12.16 -7.89
CA GLY A 380 27.40 10.86 -8.43
C GLY A 380 26.60 10.02 -7.40
N LEU A 381 26.88 10.21 -6.11
CA LEU A 381 26.17 9.66 -4.97
C LEU A 381 25.60 10.78 -4.08
N ALA A 382 26.44 11.72 -3.63
CA ALA A 382 26.06 12.82 -2.72
C ALA A 382 26.35 14.19 -3.35
N GLY A 383 25.34 15.06 -3.46
CA GLY A 383 25.50 16.38 -4.09
C GLY A 383 26.38 17.32 -3.29
N SER A 384 26.08 17.48 -2.00
CA SER A 384 26.87 18.24 -1.03
C SER A 384 26.98 17.45 0.27
N SER A 385 28.18 17.37 0.85
CA SER A 385 28.44 16.60 2.06
C SER A 385 29.33 17.36 3.02
N ASN A 386 28.95 17.43 4.30
CA ASN A 386 29.84 17.89 5.37
C ASN A 386 30.69 16.71 5.85
N SER A 387 31.73 16.36 5.08
CA SER A 387 32.52 15.14 5.28
C SER A 387 33.20 15.02 6.65
N ALA A 388 33.29 16.09 7.45
CA ALA A 388 33.76 16.02 8.83
C ALA A 388 32.78 15.32 9.79
N ASN A 389 31.49 15.24 9.43
CA ASN A 389 30.41 14.74 10.29
C ASN A 389 29.63 13.58 9.66
N VAL A 390 30.10 13.04 8.54
CA VAL A 390 29.39 12.01 7.76
C VAL A 390 30.34 10.83 7.52
N THR A 391 29.85 9.62 7.74
CA THR A 391 30.58 8.40 7.42
C THR A 391 29.98 7.75 6.17
N TYR A 392 30.82 7.54 5.16
CA TYR A 392 30.51 6.73 3.99
C TYR A 392 31.26 5.41 4.08
N THR A 393 30.59 4.28 3.83
CA THR A 393 31.23 2.96 3.87
C THR A 393 30.66 2.08 2.79
N ASN A 394 31.53 1.55 1.91
CA ASN A 394 31.12 0.65 0.84
C ASN A 394 30.03 1.29 -0.07
N CYS A 395 30.24 2.55 -0.45
CA CYS A 395 29.29 3.28 -1.29
C CYS A 395 29.81 3.42 -2.71
N TYR A 396 28.90 3.44 -3.69
CA TYR A 396 29.29 3.43 -5.10
C TYR A 396 28.55 4.45 -5.97
N ARG A 397 29.30 5.14 -6.83
CA ARG A 397 28.73 5.98 -7.89
C ARG A 397 29.01 5.37 -9.26
N ASN A 398 28.06 5.51 -10.18
CA ASN A 398 28.27 5.10 -11.57
C ASN A 398 29.37 5.97 -12.22
N SER A 399 30.45 5.33 -12.69
CA SER A 399 31.54 6.00 -13.41
C SER A 399 31.12 6.55 -14.76
N ASP A 400 30.05 5.99 -15.33
CA ASP A 400 29.56 6.29 -16.68
C ASP A 400 28.43 7.33 -16.65
N ALA A 401 28.03 7.78 -15.45
CA ALA A 401 27.00 8.80 -15.29
C ALA A 401 27.53 10.16 -15.74
N ALA A 402 26.75 10.85 -16.58
CA ALA A 402 27.00 12.23 -16.95
C ALA A 402 26.66 13.14 -15.76
N ILE A 403 27.67 13.86 -15.26
CA ILE A 403 27.53 14.85 -14.20
C ILE A 403 27.76 16.23 -14.81
N LYS A 404 26.71 17.05 -14.85
CA LYS A 404 26.70 18.32 -15.56
C LYS A 404 26.41 19.49 -14.64
N ASN A 405 27.19 20.56 -14.82
CA ASN A 405 26.94 21.87 -14.24
C ASN A 405 26.80 22.87 -15.40
N ASN A 406 25.64 23.52 -15.51
CA ASN A 406 25.32 24.43 -16.62
C ASN A 406 25.53 23.79 -18.00
N ASN A 407 25.07 22.54 -18.17
CA ASN A 407 25.24 21.72 -19.38
C ASN A 407 26.69 21.36 -19.75
N VAL A 408 27.66 21.63 -18.89
CA VAL A 408 29.07 21.24 -19.06
C VAL A 408 29.38 20.06 -18.15
N ASP A 409 30.04 19.04 -18.68
CA ASP A 409 30.49 17.89 -17.88
C ASP A 409 31.53 18.32 -16.85
N VAL A 410 31.37 17.88 -15.61
CA VAL A 410 32.24 18.19 -14.47
C VAL A 410 32.57 16.94 -13.68
N ALA A 411 33.65 17.00 -12.91
CA ALA A 411 33.91 15.97 -11.90
C ALA A 411 32.81 16.03 -10.81
N PRO A 412 32.32 14.88 -10.32
CA PRO A 412 31.38 14.84 -9.21
C PRO A 412 31.92 15.53 -7.95
N ASN A 413 31.07 16.30 -7.26
CA ASN A 413 31.43 16.95 -6.00
C ASN A 413 31.84 15.98 -4.88
N ASP A 414 31.44 14.72 -4.98
CA ASP A 414 31.75 13.65 -4.03
C ASP A 414 32.92 12.75 -4.47
N ALA A 415 33.62 13.10 -5.56
CA ALA A 415 34.66 12.24 -6.13
C ALA A 415 35.85 11.96 -5.20
N SER A 416 36.13 12.85 -4.24
CA SER A 416 37.25 12.75 -3.29
C SER A 416 36.83 12.26 -1.89
N ILE A 417 35.55 11.97 -1.67
CA ILE A 417 35.04 11.55 -0.36
C ILE A 417 35.43 10.09 -0.12
N ALA A 418 36.19 9.84 0.94
CA ALA A 418 36.56 8.49 1.36
C ALA A 418 35.32 7.63 1.62
N GLY A 419 35.33 6.38 1.12
CA GLY A 419 34.21 5.45 1.23
C GLY A 419 33.22 5.50 0.06
N ILE A 420 33.34 6.47 -0.86
CA ILE A 420 32.59 6.52 -2.12
C ILE A 420 33.52 6.11 -3.27
N VAL A 421 33.15 5.05 -4.00
CA VAL A 421 33.98 4.43 -5.04
C VAL A 421 33.26 4.47 -6.38
N ALA A 422 33.97 4.80 -7.45
CA ALA A 422 33.42 4.72 -8.81
C ALA A 422 33.37 3.27 -9.30
N LYS A 423 32.24 2.84 -9.87
CA LYS A 423 32.05 1.55 -10.54
C LYS A 423 31.18 1.76 -11.78
N THR A 424 31.34 0.94 -12.80
CA THR A 424 30.45 1.00 -13.99
C THR A 424 29.06 0.54 -13.64
N LYS A 425 28.05 1.00 -14.38
CA LYS A 425 26.68 0.48 -14.25
C LYS A 425 26.64 -1.02 -14.57
N ASP A 426 27.39 -1.45 -15.58
CA ASP A 426 27.50 -2.85 -15.97
C ASP A 426 27.97 -3.74 -14.81
N TYR A 427 28.93 -3.27 -14.01
CA TYR A 427 29.36 -3.99 -12.81
C TYR A 427 28.23 -4.11 -11.79
N MET A 428 27.47 -3.03 -11.57
CA MET A 428 26.34 -3.00 -10.63
C MET A 428 25.16 -3.90 -11.08
N GLN A 429 25.11 -4.29 -12.35
CA GLN A 429 24.12 -5.23 -12.89
C GLN A 429 24.54 -6.69 -12.74
N THR A 430 25.72 -7.00 -12.21
CA THR A 430 26.20 -8.39 -12.09
C THR A 430 25.61 -9.13 -10.90
N ASP A 431 25.55 -10.47 -10.99
CA ASP A 431 25.20 -11.32 -9.85
C ASP A 431 26.22 -11.26 -8.71
N ALA A 432 27.49 -11.00 -9.02
CA ALA A 432 28.54 -10.78 -8.03
C ALA A 432 28.23 -9.54 -7.18
N PHE A 433 27.90 -8.42 -7.82
CA PHE A 433 27.53 -7.20 -7.09
C PHE A 433 26.27 -7.39 -6.24
N LYS A 434 25.25 -8.08 -6.76
CA LYS A 434 24.07 -8.48 -5.96
C LYS A 434 24.48 -9.32 -4.73
N ALA A 435 25.41 -10.26 -4.89
CA ALA A 435 25.90 -11.07 -3.78
C ALA A 435 26.60 -10.21 -2.71
N ASP A 436 27.41 -9.23 -3.14
CA ASP A 436 28.05 -8.26 -2.24
C ASP A 436 27.02 -7.43 -1.47
N LEU A 437 25.95 -6.95 -2.11
CA LEU A 437 24.87 -6.21 -1.46
C LEU A 437 24.10 -7.05 -0.43
N ASN A 438 23.92 -8.34 -0.69
CA ASN A 438 23.28 -9.25 0.26
C ASN A 438 24.19 -9.58 1.45
N GLY A 439 25.51 -9.54 1.24
CA GLY A 439 26.48 -10.03 2.23
C GLY A 439 26.29 -11.52 2.54
N PRO A 440 27.04 -12.06 3.53
CA PRO A 440 27.13 -13.50 3.77
C PRO A 440 25.86 -14.15 4.33
N ALA A 441 24.89 -13.36 4.83
CA ALA A 441 23.68 -13.86 5.48
C ALA A 441 22.38 -13.40 4.80
N GLY A 442 22.45 -12.66 3.69
CA GLY A 442 21.29 -11.97 3.11
C GLY A 442 20.70 -12.63 1.87
N THR A 443 19.39 -12.46 1.70
CA THR A 443 18.65 -12.79 0.47
C THR A 443 17.68 -11.66 0.10
N ILE A 444 17.99 -10.43 0.50
CA ILE A 444 17.13 -9.26 0.31
C ILE A 444 17.01 -8.92 -1.17
N TRP A 445 18.13 -8.98 -1.89
CA TRP A 445 18.23 -8.60 -3.29
C TRP A 445 18.19 -9.83 -4.21
N GLY A 446 17.20 -9.86 -5.11
CA GLY A 446 17.19 -10.68 -6.32
C GLY A 446 17.75 -9.92 -7.52
N ARG A 447 17.98 -10.59 -8.65
CA ARG A 447 18.40 -9.96 -9.93
C ARG A 447 17.99 -10.84 -11.09
N GLU A 448 17.39 -10.23 -12.12
CA GLU A 448 16.95 -10.88 -13.36
C GLU A 448 17.10 -9.89 -14.51
N ASP A 449 17.41 -10.37 -15.71
CA ASP A 449 17.65 -9.49 -16.87
C ASP A 449 16.40 -8.76 -17.37
N SER A 450 15.22 -9.31 -17.10
CA SER A 450 13.92 -8.76 -17.52
C SER A 450 13.37 -7.70 -16.56
N ARG A 451 14.01 -7.48 -15.41
CA ARG A 451 13.49 -6.62 -14.35
C ARG A 451 14.47 -5.52 -14.00
N ASN A 452 13.93 -4.35 -13.69
CA ASN A 452 14.67 -3.26 -13.07
C ASN A 452 15.98 -2.90 -13.78
N ASP A 453 15.98 -2.94 -15.11
CA ASP A 453 17.17 -2.69 -15.93
C ASP A 453 18.39 -3.53 -15.48
N LYS A 454 18.14 -4.82 -15.22
CA LYS A 454 19.12 -5.82 -14.73
C LYS A 454 19.74 -5.51 -13.37
N LEU A 455 19.36 -4.42 -12.72
CA LEU A 455 19.84 -4.05 -11.40
C LEU A 455 19.11 -4.88 -10.33
N PRO A 456 19.75 -5.10 -9.16
CA PRO A 456 19.14 -5.81 -8.02
C PRO A 456 17.74 -5.30 -7.67
N TYR A 457 16.78 -6.18 -7.36
CA TYR A 457 15.42 -5.81 -6.92
C TYR A 457 15.10 -6.48 -5.58
N ILE A 458 14.15 -5.95 -4.81
CA ILE A 458 13.79 -6.54 -3.51
C ILE A 458 13.06 -7.87 -3.74
N ALA A 459 13.64 -8.96 -3.25
CA ALA A 459 13.07 -10.30 -3.38
C ALA A 459 11.73 -10.37 -2.63
N GLY A 460 10.67 -10.70 -3.36
CA GLY A 460 9.33 -10.92 -2.81
C GLY A 460 8.39 -9.72 -2.90
N VAL A 461 8.88 -8.48 -2.92
CA VAL A 461 8.03 -7.26 -2.91
C VAL A 461 7.54 -6.89 -4.32
N GLY A 462 6.26 -6.49 -4.42
CA GLY A 462 5.64 -5.96 -5.64
C GLY A 462 5.39 -7.00 -6.73
N ARG A 463 5.02 -8.22 -6.33
CA ARG A 463 4.64 -9.31 -7.24
C ARG A 463 3.14 -9.33 -7.57
#